data_AF-A0A8C9CIX2-F1
#
_entry.id   AF-A0A8C9CIX2-F1
#
_cell.length_a   1.000
_cell.length_b   1.000
_cell.length_c   1.000
_cell.angle_alpha   90.00
_cell.angle_beta   90.00
_cell.angle_gamma   90.00
#
_symmetry.space_group_name_H-M   'P 1'
#
loop_
_entity.id
_entity.type
_entity.pdbx_description
1 polymer ?
#
loop_
_entity_poly.entity_id
_entity_poly.type
_entity_poly.pdbx_seq_one_letter_code
_entity_poly.pdbx_strand_id
1 'polypeptide(L)'
;MRYNEKELQALSRQPAEMAAELGMRGPKKGSVVKRRLVKLVVNFLFYFRTDEAEPVGALLLEHCRVAQEEPSGFSIITSSCGGASSSTGMRSRR
;
A
#
# COMPACT_ATOMS: atom_id res chain seq x y z
N MET A 1 16.18 8.29 -3.03
CA MET A 1 16.98 7.04 -3.19
C MET A 1 16.28 6.12 -4.18
N ARG A 2 17.00 5.29 -4.96
CA ARG A 2 16.39 4.32 -5.90
C ARG A 2 16.64 2.90 -5.38
N TYR A 3 15.61 2.27 -4.83
CA TYR A 3 15.67 0.88 -4.38
C TYR A 3 15.50 -0.08 -5.56
N ASN A 4 16.23 -1.19 -5.55
CA ASN A 4 16.05 -2.27 -6.51
C ASN A 4 15.06 -3.34 -5.98
N GLU A 5 14.66 -4.28 -6.83
CA GLU A 5 13.67 -5.32 -6.47
C GLU A 5 14.15 -6.22 -5.32
N LYS A 6 15.44 -6.60 -5.29
CA LYS A 6 16.01 -7.45 -4.24
C LYS A 6 16.03 -6.74 -2.89
N GLU A 7 16.37 -5.45 -2.89
CA GLU A 7 16.34 -4.60 -1.70
C GLU A 7 14.92 -4.45 -1.16
N LEU A 8 13.93 -4.20 -2.02
CA LEU A 8 12.52 -4.14 -1.64
C LEU A 8 12.02 -5.46 -1.05
N GLN A 9 12.41 -6.60 -1.65
CA GLN A 9 12.04 -7.92 -1.15
C GLN A 9 12.69 -8.23 0.21
N ALA A 10 13.94 -7.81 0.42
CA ALA A 10 14.61 -7.96 1.72
C ALA A 10 13.94 -7.08 2.79
N LEU A 11 13.61 -5.83 2.46
CA LEU A 11 12.89 -4.90 3.34
C LEU A 11 11.51 -5.43 3.71
N SER A 12 10.76 -5.99 2.76
CA SER A 12 9.39 -6.47 3.01
C SER A 12 9.32 -7.62 4.02
N ARG A 13 10.44 -8.29 4.29
CA ARG A 13 10.57 -9.40 5.25
C ARG A 13 11.00 -8.95 6.65
N GLN A 14 11.42 -7.70 6.81
CA GLN A 14 11.82 -7.17 8.11
C GLN A 14 10.60 -7.04 9.06
N PRO A 15 10.83 -6.99 10.38
CA PRO A 15 9.79 -6.66 11.33
C PRO A 15 9.09 -5.35 10.94
N ALA A 16 7.76 -5.37 10.93
CA ALA A 16 6.97 -4.18 10.62
C ALA A 16 6.76 -3.35 11.89
N GLU A 17 6.90 -2.03 11.76
CA GLU A 17 6.52 -1.07 12.81
C GLU A 17 5.02 -1.14 13.09
N MET A 18 4.24 -1.34 12.03
CA MET A 18 2.81 -1.55 12.11
C MET A 18 2.37 -2.52 11.03
N ALA A 19 1.48 -3.45 11.37
CA ALA A 19 0.86 -4.35 10.42
C ALA A 19 -0.64 -4.43 10.69
N ALA A 20 -1.43 -4.42 9.62
CA ALA A 20 -2.88 -4.50 9.71
C ALA A 20 -3.45 -5.18 8.47
N GLU A 21 -4.61 -5.81 8.62
CA GLU A 21 -5.38 -6.26 7.48
C GLU A 21 -6.40 -5.21 7.07
N LEU A 22 -6.31 -4.77 5.82
CA LEU A 22 -7.14 -3.70 5.28
C LEU A 22 -7.88 -4.18 4.04
N GLY A 23 -9.09 -3.65 3.84
CA GLY A 23 -9.76 -3.73 2.55
C GLY A 23 -9.12 -2.74 1.60
N MET A 24 -8.54 -3.20 0.49
CA MET A 24 -7.84 -2.35 -0.46
C MET A 24 -8.53 -2.38 -1.83
N ARG A 25 -8.79 -1.20 -2.38
CA ARG A 25 -9.32 -1.01 -3.74
C ARG A 25 -8.16 -0.75 -4.69
N GLY A 26 -8.10 -1.50 -5.79
CA GLY A 26 -7.08 -1.32 -6.81
C GLY A 26 -7.27 -0.02 -7.62
N PRO A 27 -6.26 0.40 -8.39
CA PRO A 27 -6.29 1.64 -9.15
C PRO A 27 -7.30 1.64 -10.31
N LYS A 28 -7.80 0.47 -10.74
CA LYS A 28 -8.81 0.38 -11.81
C LYS A 28 -10.18 0.83 -11.31
N LYS A 29 -10.85 1.68 -12.09
CA LYS A 29 -12.25 2.08 -11.85
C LYS A 29 -13.15 0.84 -11.79
N GLY A 30 -14.02 0.77 -10.78
CA GLY A 30 -14.88 -0.40 -10.55
C GLY A 30 -14.18 -1.59 -9.91
N SER A 31 -12.92 -1.46 -9.46
CA SER A 31 -12.25 -2.57 -8.78
C SER A 31 -12.93 -2.91 -7.44
N VAL A 32 -13.07 -4.22 -7.22
CA VAL A 32 -13.61 -4.76 -5.97
C VAL A 32 -12.58 -4.61 -4.86
N VAL A 33 -13.05 -4.30 -3.66
CA VAL A 33 -12.21 -4.24 -2.45
C VAL A 33 -11.73 -5.64 -2.09
N LYS A 34 -10.42 -5.84 -1.98
CA LYS A 34 -9.81 -7.11 -1.59
C LYS A 34 -9.08 -6.97 -0.26
N ARG A 35 -9.17 -7.99 0.60
CA ARG A 35 -8.41 -8.03 1.86
C ARG A 35 -6.92 -8.18 1.56
N ARG A 36 -6.10 -7.37 2.22
CA ARG A 36 -4.65 -7.35 2.08
C ARG A 36 -4.02 -7.20 3.45
N LEU A 37 -2.93 -7.93 3.67
CA LEU A 37 -2.04 -7.65 4.79
C LEU A 37 -1.17 -6.46 4.38
N VAL A 38 -1.20 -5.40 5.16
CA VAL A 38 -0.42 -4.18 4.93
C VAL A 38 0.60 -4.04 6.04
N LYS A 39 1.85 -3.82 5.68
CA LYS A 39 2.98 -3.68 6.61
C LYS A 39 3.69 -2.36 6.36
N LEU A 40 3.87 -1.59 7.42
CA LEU A 40 4.73 -0.42 7.46
C LEU A 40 6.13 -0.85 7.93
N VAL A 41 7.11 -0.65 7.07
CA VAL A 41 8.53 -0.92 7.37
C VAL A 41 9.33 0.29 6.94
N VAL A 42 9.89 1.04 7.90
CA VAL A 42 10.59 2.30 7.65
C VAL A 42 9.65 3.26 6.90
N ASN A 43 9.98 3.64 5.67
CA ASN A 43 9.19 4.56 4.86
C ASN A 43 8.36 3.85 3.77
N PHE A 44 8.28 2.52 3.85
CA PHE A 44 7.59 1.69 2.88
C PHE A 44 6.32 1.08 3.45
N LEU A 45 5.24 1.22 2.68
CA LEU A 45 4.01 0.51 2.89
C LEU A 45 3.93 -0.66 1.91
N PHE A 46 4.22 -1.85 2.40
CA PHE A 46 4.08 -3.10 1.65
C PHE A 46 2.66 -3.64 1.78
N TYR A 47 2.11 -4.18 0.69
CA TYR A 47 0.82 -4.85 0.74
C TYR A 47 0.90 -6.24 0.10
N PHE A 48 0.43 -7.24 0.82
CA PHE A 48 0.49 -8.65 0.49
C PHE A 48 -0.93 -9.18 0.27
N ARG A 49 -1.06 -10.22 -0.56
CA ARG A 49 -2.22 -11.11 -0.43
C ARG A 49 -2.05 -11.90 0.87
N THR A 50 -3.16 -12.29 1.48
CA THR A 50 -3.17 -12.91 2.82
C THR A 50 -2.46 -14.27 2.88
N ASP A 51 -2.27 -14.90 1.73
CA ASP A 51 -1.70 -16.22 1.51
C ASP A 51 -0.32 -16.20 0.82
N GLU A 52 0.20 -15.02 0.48
CA GLU A 52 1.46 -14.88 -0.25
C GLU A 52 2.58 -14.33 0.63
N ALA A 53 3.78 -14.92 0.49
CA ALA A 53 4.98 -14.48 1.20
C ALA A 53 5.62 -13.23 0.57
N GLU A 54 5.33 -12.96 -0.70
CA GLU A 54 5.87 -11.82 -1.44
C GLU A 54 4.85 -10.67 -1.52
N PRO A 55 5.30 -9.41 -1.41
CA PRO A 55 4.40 -8.27 -1.51
C PRO A 55 3.90 -8.15 -2.95
N VAL A 56 2.61 -7.83 -3.10
CA VAL A 56 2.03 -7.46 -4.40
C VAL A 56 2.57 -6.11 -4.87
N GLY A 57 2.98 -5.25 -3.93
CA GLY A 57 3.68 -4.01 -4.22
C GLY A 57 4.07 -3.26 -2.96
N ALA A 58 4.77 -2.15 -3.18
CA ALA A 58 5.29 -1.28 -2.14
C ALA A 58 5.04 0.18 -2.52
N LEU A 59 4.67 1.00 -1.54
CA LEU A 59 4.54 2.44 -1.69
C LEU A 59 5.59 3.12 -0.82
N LEU A 60 6.33 4.05 -1.41
CA LEU A 60 7.28 4.89 -0.69
C LEU A 60 6.53 6.13 -0.17
N LEU A 61 6.35 6.23 1.14
CA LEU A 61 5.42 7.16 1.75
C LEU A 61 5.87 8.63 1.66
N GLU A 62 7.16 8.92 1.56
CA GLU A 62 7.68 10.29 1.32
C GLU A 62 7.12 10.95 0.05
N HIS A 63 6.66 10.16 -0.93
CA HIS A 63 6.09 10.65 -2.19
C HIS A 63 4.56 10.46 -2.25
N CYS A 64 3.93 10.16 -1.12
CA CYS A 64 2.51 9.91 -1.03
C CYS A 64 1.80 11.03 -0.27
N ARG A 65 0.54 11.29 -0.64
CA ARG A 65 -0.40 12.08 0.15
C ARG A 65 -1.52 11.19 0.63
N VAL A 66 -1.99 11.43 1.85
CA VAL A 66 -3.13 10.71 2.43
C VAL A 66 -4.35 11.61 2.37
N ALA A 67 -5.45 11.10 1.80
CA ALA A 67 -6.75 11.75 1.82
C ALA A 67 -7.71 10.88 2.64
N GLN A 68 -8.34 11.44 3.67
CA GLN A 68 -9.34 10.71 4.46
C GLN A 68 -10.63 10.54 3.66
N GLU A 69 -11.19 9.34 3.67
CA GLU A 69 -12.47 9.02 3.03
C GLU A 69 -13.51 8.64 4.10
N GLU A 70 -14.58 9.41 4.20
CA GLU A 70 -15.73 9.08 5.05
C GLU A 70 -16.47 7.84 4.49
N PRO A 71 -16.93 6.88 5.33
CA PRO A 71 -17.00 6.94 6.80
C PRO A 71 -15.85 6.23 7.55
N SER A 72 -14.95 5.49 6.89
CA SER A 72 -13.87 4.75 7.58
C SER A 72 -12.70 4.34 6.69
N GLY A 73 -12.49 5.07 5.59
CA GLY A 73 -11.46 4.81 4.60
C GLY A 73 -10.44 5.93 4.51
N PHE A 74 -9.40 5.68 3.73
CA PHE A 74 -8.45 6.69 3.28
C PHE A 74 -7.91 6.28 1.92
N SER A 75 -7.48 7.26 1.14
CA SER A 75 -6.78 7.05 -0.12
C SER A 75 -5.33 7.48 0.02
N ILE A 76 -4.43 6.63 -0.50
CA ILE A 76 -3.04 6.99 -0.74
C ILE A 76 -2.92 7.45 -2.18
N ILE A 77 -2.57 8.71 -2.36
CA ILE A 77 -2.38 9.35 -3.65
C ILE A 77 -0.88 9.44 -3.90
N THR A 78 -0.40 8.72 -4.91
CA THR A 78 0.99 8.80 -5.37
C THR A 78 1.13 9.94 -6.38
N SER A 79 2.11 10.82 -6.19
CA SER A 79 2.50 11.76 -7.25
C SER A 79 3.46 11.05 -8.21
N SER A 80 2.94 10.32 -9.19
CA SER A 80 3.77 9.85 -10.29
C SER A 80 4.05 11.04 -11.22
N CYS A 81 5.32 11.41 -11.38
CA CYS A 81 5.78 12.13 -12.56
C CYS A 81 5.62 11.18 -13.77
N GLY A 82 4.41 11.15 -14.35
CA GLY A 82 4.09 10.29 -15.50
C GLY A 82 2.61 9.92 -15.60
N GLY A 83 1.73 10.90 -15.87
CA GLY A 83 0.44 10.72 -16.57
C GLY A 83 -0.72 9.98 -15.88
N ALA A 84 -0.53 9.28 -14.77
CA ALA A 84 -1.64 8.62 -14.07
C ALA A 84 -1.46 8.70 -12.55
N SER A 85 -2.20 9.61 -11.90
CA SER A 85 -2.38 9.61 -10.46
C SER A 85 -3.12 8.32 -10.07
N SER A 86 -2.42 7.34 -9.52
CA SER A 86 -3.03 6.13 -8.99
C SER A 86 -3.43 6.35 -7.54
N SER A 87 -4.71 6.52 -7.25
CA SER A 87 -5.24 6.53 -5.89
C SER A 87 -5.57 5.09 -5.47
N THR A 88 -4.96 4.62 -4.38
CA THR A 88 -5.30 3.33 -3.76
C THR A 88 -6.11 3.60 -2.50
N GLY A 89 -7.39 3.21 -2.51
CA GLY A 89 -8.27 3.32 -1.34
C GLY A 89 -8.05 2.16 -0.38
N MET A 90 -7.90 2.46 0.91
CA MET A 90 -7.74 1.53 2.01
C MET A 90 -8.85 1.76 3.04
N ARG A 91 -9.45 0.68 3.53
CA ARG A 91 -10.53 0.74 4.52
C ARG A 91 -10.25 -0.21 5.67
N SER A 92 -10.25 0.33 6.89
CA SER A 92 -10.19 -0.46 8.12
C SER A 92 -11.58 -0.99 8.44
N ARG A 93 -11.67 -2.28 8.78
CA ARG A 93 -12.86 -2.85 9.42
C ARG A 93 -12.62 -2.81 10.92
N ARG A 94 -13.31 -1.89 11.61
CA ARG A 94 -13.60 -2.08 13.03
C ARG A 94 -14.59 -3.22 13.18
#